data_AF-A0A536ZCK6-F1
#
_entry.id   AF-A0A536ZCK6-F1
#
_cell.length_a   1.000
_cell.length_b   1.000
_cell.length_c   1.000
_cell.angle_alpha   90.00
_cell.angle_beta   90.00
_cell.angle_gamma   90.00
#
_symmetry.space_group_name_H-M   'P 1'
#
loop_
_entity.id
_entity.type
_entity.pdbx_description
1 polymer ?
#
loop_
_entity_poly.entity_id
_entity_poly.type
_entity_poly.pdbx_seq_one_letter_code
_entity_poly.pdbx_strand_id
1 'polypeptide(L)'
;MVKPGQQGQHRCARTAARPTAVRPPSKSDVTTRSTSTSITLEATSEPRPAELSFSQRRLWFLDQIDPGGAAYVMAKALEMRGVIDVPMLERALGGLFSRHESLRTVFVNLNGHPMQVVSEPGALT
;
A
#
# COMPACT_ATOMS: atom_id res chain seq x y z
N MET A 1 -7.69 -69.92 -29.32
CA MET A 1 -8.74 -70.24 -28.32
C MET A 1 -9.15 -68.95 -27.62
N VAL A 2 -10.23 -68.27 -28.01
CA VAL A 2 -11.67 -68.53 -27.73
C VAL A 2 -12.07 -68.05 -26.33
N LYS A 3 -12.99 -67.06 -26.34
CA LYS A 3 -13.63 -66.25 -25.26
C LYS A 3 -14.59 -67.09 -24.37
N PRO A 4 -15.61 -66.56 -23.61
CA PRO A 4 -15.95 -65.20 -23.09
C PRO A 4 -16.51 -65.18 -21.63
N GLY A 5 -16.89 -63.98 -21.13
CA GLY A 5 -17.84 -63.81 -20.00
C GLY A 5 -18.07 -62.33 -19.66
N GLN A 6 -18.95 -61.62 -20.40
CA GLN A 6 -20.24 -61.05 -19.95
C GLN A 6 -20.15 -60.05 -18.77
N GLN A 7 -20.23 -58.73 -19.05
CA GLN A 7 -21.43 -57.86 -19.02
C GLN A 7 -21.78 -57.31 -17.63
N GLY A 8 -21.76 -55.98 -17.52
CA GLY A 8 -22.26 -55.21 -16.38
C GLY A 8 -22.35 -53.73 -16.73
N GLN A 9 -23.41 -53.36 -17.44
CA GLN A 9 -23.74 -51.98 -17.80
C GLN A 9 -24.20 -51.23 -16.54
N HIS A 10 -23.46 -50.20 -16.11
CA HIS A 10 -24.01 -49.21 -15.19
C HIS A 10 -23.98 -47.83 -15.85
N ARG A 11 -25.10 -47.53 -16.52
CA ARG A 11 -25.53 -46.16 -16.81
C ARG A 11 -25.59 -45.40 -15.49
N CYS A 12 -24.62 -44.53 -15.21
CA CYS A 12 -24.79 -43.53 -14.17
C CYS A 12 -25.54 -42.34 -14.79
N ALA A 13 -26.84 -42.29 -14.53
CA ALA A 13 -27.71 -41.21 -14.93
C ALA A 13 -27.24 -39.88 -14.32
N ARG A 14 -27.22 -38.86 -15.15
CA ARG A 14 -26.82 -37.48 -14.84
C ARG A 14 -28.01 -36.79 -14.18
N THR A 15 -27.99 -36.57 -12.87
CA THR A 15 -28.99 -35.74 -12.18
C THR A 15 -28.33 -34.40 -11.80
N ALA A 16 -28.64 -33.36 -12.56
CA ALA A 16 -28.26 -31.99 -12.23
C ALA A 16 -29.15 -31.49 -11.08
N ALA A 17 -28.57 -31.30 -9.89
CA ALA A 17 -29.24 -30.56 -8.82
C ALA A 17 -29.16 -29.05 -9.13
N ARG A 18 -30.31 -28.36 -9.15
CA ARG A 18 -30.36 -26.89 -9.24
C ARG A 18 -29.67 -26.29 -8.01
N PRO A 19 -28.76 -25.31 -8.15
CA PRO A 19 -28.25 -24.58 -7.00
C PRO A 19 -29.35 -23.66 -6.43
N THR A 20 -29.58 -23.77 -5.12
CA THR A 20 -30.47 -22.89 -4.37
C THR A 20 -29.87 -21.49 -4.32
N ALA A 21 -30.61 -20.50 -4.84
CA ALA A 21 -30.21 -19.10 -4.76
C ALA A 21 -30.29 -18.62 -3.29
N VAL A 22 -29.14 -18.29 -2.70
CA VAL A 22 -29.06 -17.58 -1.42
C VAL A 22 -29.36 -16.09 -1.68
N ARG A 23 -30.44 -15.58 -1.10
CA ARG A 23 -30.82 -14.16 -1.21
C ARG A 23 -29.96 -13.33 -0.23
N PRO A 24 -29.31 -12.24 -0.66
CA PRO A 24 -28.56 -11.37 0.25
C PRO A 24 -29.52 -10.61 1.20
N PRO A 25 -29.07 -10.25 2.42
CA PRO A 25 -29.88 -9.45 3.34
C PRO A 25 -30.08 -8.00 2.84
N SER A 26 -31.27 -7.46 3.11
CA SER A 26 -31.72 -6.10 2.78
C SER A 26 -30.98 -5.03 3.62
N LYS A 27 -30.54 -3.93 3.00
CA LYS A 27 -29.72 -2.85 3.59
C LYS A 27 -30.51 -1.75 4.34
N SER A 28 -31.52 -2.11 5.12
CA SER A 28 -32.40 -1.10 5.74
C SER A 28 -32.61 -1.37 7.22
N ASP A 29 -31.59 -1.03 8.03
CA ASP A 29 -31.70 -0.15 9.21
C ASP A 29 -30.39 -0.21 10.01
N VAL A 30 -29.50 0.75 9.74
CA VAL A 30 -28.38 1.07 10.63
C VAL A 30 -28.47 2.57 10.89
N THR A 31 -29.23 2.94 11.91
CA THR A 31 -29.18 4.29 12.50
C THR A 31 -27.98 4.35 13.44
N THR A 32 -26.79 4.57 12.88
CA THR A 32 -25.59 4.83 13.68
C THR A 32 -25.60 6.30 14.10
N ARG A 33 -25.88 6.56 15.37
CA ARG A 33 -25.62 7.86 15.98
C ARG A 33 -24.11 7.96 16.26
N SER A 34 -23.35 8.49 15.31
CA SER A 34 -21.93 8.79 15.51
C SER A 34 -21.76 9.99 16.43
N THR A 35 -21.40 9.76 17.69
CA THR A 35 -20.79 10.78 18.55
C THR A 35 -19.34 10.95 18.13
N SER A 36 -19.01 12.07 17.51
CA SER A 36 -17.64 12.43 17.16
C SER A 36 -16.88 12.85 18.41
N THR A 37 -16.26 11.91 19.10
CA THR A 37 -15.23 12.22 20.09
C THR A 37 -13.95 12.54 19.31
N SER A 38 -13.59 13.82 19.25
CA SER A 38 -12.30 14.24 18.71
C SER A 38 -11.20 13.75 19.64
N ILE A 39 -10.48 12.70 19.21
CA ILE A 39 -9.25 12.26 19.85
C ILE A 39 -8.15 13.23 19.40
N THR A 40 -7.62 14.01 20.32
CA THR A 40 -6.41 14.79 20.09
C THR A 40 -5.22 13.82 20.07
N LEU A 41 -4.63 13.63 18.90
CA LEU A 41 -3.38 12.88 18.77
C LEU A 41 -2.23 13.82 19.13
N GLU A 42 -1.58 13.60 20.27
CA GLU A 42 -0.31 14.24 20.56
C GLU A 42 0.77 13.62 19.67
N ALA A 43 1.41 14.46 18.85
CA ALA A 43 2.54 14.04 18.04
C ALA A 43 3.72 13.69 18.97
N THR A 44 4.18 12.44 18.91
CA THR A 44 5.43 12.04 19.57
C THR A 44 6.58 12.60 18.74
N SER A 45 7.30 13.59 19.28
CA SER A 45 8.27 14.41 18.57
C SER A 45 9.63 13.74 18.33
N GLU A 46 9.88 12.55 18.88
CA GLU A 46 11.20 11.93 18.78
C GLU A 46 11.29 10.99 17.57
N PRO A 47 12.17 11.28 16.59
CA PRO A 47 12.39 10.40 15.45
C PRO A 47 12.99 9.08 15.91
N ARG A 48 12.12 8.09 16.11
CA ARG A 48 12.53 6.71 16.41
C ARG A 48 12.38 5.84 15.17
N PRO A 49 13.33 4.94 14.89
CA PRO A 49 13.16 3.93 13.86
C PRO A 49 11.83 3.20 14.05
N ALA A 50 11.01 3.19 13.01
CA ALA A 50 9.74 2.49 13.00
C ALA A 50 9.77 1.38 11.95
N GLU A 51 8.94 0.36 12.14
CA GLU A 51 8.79 -0.66 11.10
C GLU A 51 8.15 -0.07 9.84
N LEU A 52 8.54 -0.59 8.68
CA LEU A 52 7.87 -0.29 7.43
C LEU A 52 6.47 -0.91 7.44
N SER A 53 5.50 -0.14 6.96
CA SER A 53 4.20 -0.68 6.54
C SER A 53 4.38 -1.78 5.49
N PHE A 54 3.35 -2.61 5.32
CA PHE A 54 3.37 -3.71 4.35
C PHE A 54 3.73 -3.23 2.93
N SER A 55 3.10 -2.14 2.48
CA SER A 55 3.36 -1.56 1.15
C SER A 55 4.78 -1.01 1.03
N GLN A 56 5.28 -0.31 2.05
CA GLN A 56 6.67 0.19 2.06
C GLN A 56 7.66 -0.98 1.99
N ARG A 57 7.45 -2.04 2.79
CA ARG A 57 8.33 -3.22 2.84
C ARG A 57 8.37 -3.95 1.49
N ARG A 58 7.23 -4.04 0.81
CA ARG A 58 7.16 -4.60 -0.55
C ARG A 58 7.99 -3.78 -1.54
N LEU A 59 7.85 -2.46 -1.55
CA LEU A 59 8.63 -1.60 -2.44
C LEU A 59 10.12 -1.64 -2.13
N TRP A 60 10.50 -1.63 -0.84
CA TRP A 60 11.89 -1.79 -0.42
C TRP A 60 12.49 -3.10 -0.94
N PHE A 61 11.76 -4.22 -0.80
CA PHE A 61 12.22 -5.52 -1.31
C PHE A 61 12.41 -5.51 -2.84
N LEU A 62 11.52 -4.86 -3.58
CA LEU A 62 11.62 -4.75 -5.03
C LEU A 62 12.83 -3.90 -5.45
N ASP A 63 13.13 -2.84 -4.73
CA ASP A 63 14.33 -2.03 -4.91
C ASP A 63 15.63 -2.82 -4.64
N GLN A 64 15.63 -3.75 -3.67
CA GLN A 64 16.78 -4.63 -3.44
C GLN A 64 17.05 -5.62 -4.58
N ILE A 65 16.05 -5.94 -5.41
CA ILE A 65 16.19 -6.85 -6.55
C ILE A 65 16.79 -6.12 -7.77
N ASP A 66 16.39 -4.87 -8.00
CA ASP A 66 16.85 -4.03 -9.11
C ASP A 66 17.28 -2.63 -8.63
N PRO A 67 18.43 -2.52 -7.95
CA PRO A 67 18.88 -1.25 -7.40
C PRO A 67 19.13 -0.21 -8.50
N GLY A 68 18.53 0.96 -8.36
CA GLY A 68 18.61 2.03 -9.36
C GLY A 68 17.62 1.89 -10.52
N GLY A 69 16.78 0.86 -10.50
CA GLY A 69 15.65 0.72 -11.43
C GLY A 69 14.64 1.86 -11.29
N ALA A 70 14.04 2.28 -12.41
CA ALA A 70 13.05 3.37 -12.43
C ALA A 70 11.60 2.89 -12.35
N ALA A 71 11.36 1.58 -12.21
CA ALA A 71 10.02 0.98 -12.29
C ALA A 71 9.01 1.56 -11.27
N TYR A 72 9.50 2.04 -10.13
CA TYR A 72 8.69 2.65 -9.07
C TYR A 72 8.94 4.15 -8.88
N VAL A 73 9.63 4.80 -9.82
CA VAL A 73 9.85 6.24 -9.83
C VAL A 73 8.73 6.93 -10.61
N MET A 74 7.89 7.70 -9.91
CA MET A 74 6.85 8.51 -10.53
C MET A 74 7.38 9.90 -10.88
N ALA A 75 7.94 10.04 -12.08
CA ALA A 75 8.46 11.32 -12.55
C ALA A 75 7.34 12.24 -13.08
N LYS A 76 7.37 13.52 -12.70
CA LYS A 76 6.54 14.59 -13.26
C LYS A 76 7.40 15.83 -13.51
N ALA A 77 7.10 16.53 -14.60
CA ALA A 77 7.71 17.81 -14.94
C ALA A 77 6.64 18.88 -15.04
N LEU A 78 6.98 20.11 -14.63
CA LEU A 78 6.12 21.28 -14.75
C LEU A 78 6.84 22.34 -15.58
N GLU A 79 6.17 22.82 -16.63
CA GLU A 79 6.64 23.98 -17.39
C GLU A 79 6.19 25.26 -16.68
N MET A 80 7.15 26.07 -16.25
CA MET A 80 6.90 27.38 -15.64
C MET A 80 7.23 28.47 -16.66
N ARG A 81 6.31 29.42 -16.85
CA ARG A 81 6.47 30.55 -17.78
C ARG A 81 6.57 31.86 -17.02
N GLY A 82 7.49 32.73 -17.45
CA GLY A 82 7.73 34.04 -16.83
C GLY A 82 8.98 34.05 -15.95
N VAL A 83 9.11 35.09 -15.12
CA VAL A 83 10.25 35.25 -14.21
C VAL A 83 10.04 34.35 -12.99
N ILE A 84 11.02 33.49 -12.71
CA ILE A 84 11.02 32.60 -11.54
C ILE A 84 11.93 33.20 -10.48
N ASP A 85 11.39 33.46 -9.29
CA ASP A 85 12.16 33.76 -8.08
C ASP A 85 12.69 32.44 -7.50
N VAL A 86 13.91 32.07 -7.85
CA VAL A 86 14.55 30.83 -7.42
C VAL A 86 14.66 30.75 -5.89
N PRO A 87 15.15 31.78 -5.17
CA PRO A 87 15.16 31.76 -3.71
C PRO A 87 13.77 31.57 -3.06
N MET A 88 12.72 32.12 -3.66
CA MET A 88 11.35 31.88 -3.18
C MET A 88 10.91 30.44 -3.42
N LEU A 89 11.23 29.86 -4.58
CA LEU A 89 10.93 28.46 -4.89
C LEU A 89 11.66 27.51 -3.94
N GLU A 90 12.94 27.75 -3.67
CA GLU A 90 13.72 26.97 -2.69
C GLU A 90 13.08 26.99 -1.31
N ARG A 91 12.66 28.18 -0.84
CA ARG A 91 11.93 28.31 0.44
C ARG A 91 10.60 27.57 0.43
N ALA A 92 9.86 27.61 -0.67
CA ALA A 92 8.60 26.89 -0.81
C ALA A 92 8.81 25.36 -0.77
N LEU A 93 9.81 24.85 -1.49
CA LEU A 93 10.18 23.44 -1.46
C LEU A 93 10.68 23.01 -0.07
N GLY A 94 11.52 23.82 0.57
CA GLY A 94 11.95 23.62 1.95
C GLY A 94 10.76 23.52 2.91
N GLY A 95 9.73 24.36 2.71
CA GLY A 95 8.46 24.28 3.44
C GLY A 95 7.73 22.95 3.26
N LEU A 96 7.75 22.36 2.05
CA LEU A 96 7.18 21.03 1.81
C LEU A 96 7.94 19.94 2.56
N PHE A 97 9.27 19.93 2.50
CA PHE A 97 10.09 18.94 3.22
C PHE A 97 9.91 19.05 4.74
N SER A 98 9.85 20.26 5.29
CA SER A 98 9.62 20.47 6.72
C SER A 98 8.21 20.04 7.15
N ARG A 99 7.20 20.20 6.28
CA ARG A 99 5.81 19.84 6.57
C ARG A 99 5.54 18.32 6.44
N HIS A 100 6.21 17.65 5.50
CA HIS A 100 5.87 16.28 5.12
C HIS A 100 6.93 15.27 5.56
N GLU A 101 6.61 14.47 6.58
CA GLU A 101 7.47 13.40 7.08
C GLU A 101 7.90 12.42 5.98
N SER A 102 6.98 12.05 5.10
CA SER A 102 7.25 11.13 4.01
C SER A 102 8.37 11.58 3.06
N LEU A 103 8.61 12.89 2.94
CA LEU A 103 9.67 13.44 2.08
C LEU A 103 11.04 13.48 2.77
N ARG A 104 11.07 13.32 4.10
CA ARG A 104 12.27 13.30 4.95
C ARG A 104 12.55 11.91 5.54
N THR A 105 11.81 10.88 5.10
CA THR A 105 11.99 9.50 5.52
C THR A 105 13.04 8.78 4.70
N VAL A 106 13.99 8.14 5.37
CA VAL A 106 14.94 7.20 4.78
C VAL A 106 14.65 5.77 5.25
N PHE A 107 14.96 4.78 4.41
CA PHE A 107 14.85 3.36 4.76
C PHE A 107 16.24 2.79 5.01
N VAL A 108 16.46 2.25 6.20
CA VAL A 108 17.73 1.67 6.63
C VAL A 108 17.54 0.20 6.99
N ASN A 109 18.56 -0.62 6.75
CA ASN A 109 18.59 -1.99 7.22
C ASN A 109 19.30 -2.05 8.57
N LEU A 110 18.56 -2.35 9.65
CA LEU A 110 19.11 -2.54 10.99
C LEU A 110 19.02 -4.02 11.36
N ASN A 111 20.17 -4.70 11.42
CA ASN A 111 20.28 -6.12 11.79
C ASN A 111 19.39 -7.06 10.94
N GLY A 112 19.23 -6.78 9.65
CA GLY A 112 18.39 -7.59 8.75
C GLY A 112 16.92 -7.16 8.72
N HIS A 113 16.54 -6.13 9.46
CA HIS A 113 15.19 -5.58 9.48
C HIS A 113 15.16 -4.21 8.80
N PRO A 114 14.36 -4.02 7.72
CA PRO A 114 14.16 -2.70 7.15
C PRO A 114 13.34 -1.84 8.11
N MET A 115 13.87 -0.67 8.42
CA MET A 115 13.28 0.32 9.32
C MET A 115 13.19 1.68 8.61
N GLN A 116 12.16 2.45 8.93
CA GLN A 116 12.01 3.83 8.44
C GLN A 116 12.49 4.79 9.52
N VAL A 117 13.30 5.76 9.12
CA VAL A 117 13.82 6.82 9.99
C VAL A 117 13.42 8.13 9.38
N VAL A 118 12.76 8.97 10.17
CA VAL A 118 12.30 10.29 9.73
C VAL A 118 13.34 11.32 10.18
N SER A 119 13.95 12.03 9.23
CA SER A 119 14.99 13.04 9.52
C SER A 119 14.35 14.33 10.01
N GLU A 120 14.97 15.09 10.90
CA GLU A 120 14.43 16.36 11.41
C GLU A 120 14.01 17.35 10.30
N PRO A 121 12.98 18.19 10.51
CA PRO A 121 12.62 19.25 9.58
C PRO A 121 13.83 20.16 9.29
N GLY A 122 14.21 20.26 8.01
CA GLY A 122 15.34 21.10 7.57
C GLY A 122 16.71 20.39 7.51
N ALA A 123 16.81 19.11 7.87
CA ALA A 123 18.08 18.37 7.88
C ALA A 123 18.54 17.80 6.52
N LEU A 124 18.00 18.27 5.39
CA LEU A 124 18.48 17.86 4.06
C LEU A 124 19.72 18.67 3.70
N THR A 125 20.88 18.27 4.24
CA THR A 125 22.21 18.80 3.86
C THR A 125 23.16 17.65 3.59
#